data_AF-A0A940DN85-F1
#
_entry.id   AF-A0A940DN85-F1
#
_cell.length_a   1.000
_cell.length_b   1.000
_cell.length_c   1.000
_cell.angle_alpha   90.00
_cell.angle_beta   90.00
_cell.angle_gamma   90.00
#
_symmetry.space_group_name_H-M   'P 1'
#
loop_
_entity.id
_entity.type
_entity.pdbx_description
1 polymer ?
#
loop_
_entity_poly.entity_id
_entity_poly.type
_entity_poly.pdbx_seq_one_letter_code
_entity_poly.pdbx_strand_id
1 'polypeptide(L)'
;MKRKSFAAAFLLLLPLAPSAAGAAEVMTLQQCRDSAVRNNISLKMAQQKVTLAGYDRKIAMANYFPGISVTGAYMYNSRNLSLLSQEKSDMLTGLGTGIQGSLHSGLENLMSDPVFSAILQENPGMMKLMEELMSADIASPVNAIGSEINRAFEMDIHNVFAGAVSLRQPVFAGGKIINANRLAKLAEDLARSQYDIEYRAVVSEVDNAYWQIVSISNKKRLAQDYADLLGMMLHDTEALVAEGMATRADLLSVKVRANEADLLLTKAGNGLVLAKMLLCRLCGLPLDTELELADECLDKVPLPRIEGRVGEEEIFASRPEIRSLELAARIYDRKAAVARADMMPRVALTANYLLTNPNMYHGYSNSFAGMFNVGVAVEIPVFHGCEAMQKVRRAKAESVMADCMLEDAKKKIAMQVEQLRRQEDEALEKLCMAENSLGCAEENLRAATAGYAEGMVPANTLMQAQTAWMQAHSEYIDAGVELQLHAVALALAEGR
;
A
#
# COMPACT_ATOMS: atom_id res chain seq x y z
N MET A 1 17.52 -4.44 -74.51
CA MET A 1 17.74 -2.99 -74.69
C MET A 1 17.94 -2.34 -73.34
N LYS A 2 19.04 -1.59 -73.21
CA LYS A 2 19.49 -0.88 -71.99
C LYS A 2 18.50 0.20 -71.57
N ARG A 3 18.31 0.40 -70.26
CA ARG A 3 18.12 1.73 -69.66
C ARG A 3 18.66 1.75 -68.23
N LYS A 4 19.66 2.61 -68.01
CA LYS A 4 20.26 3.00 -66.73
C LYS A 4 19.45 4.17 -66.14
N SER A 5 19.32 4.23 -64.81
CA SER A 5 19.27 5.47 -63.99
C SER A 5 19.32 5.05 -62.52
N PHE A 6 20.43 5.17 -61.78
CA PHE A 6 20.94 6.33 -61.02
C PHE A 6 20.09 6.78 -59.82
N ALA A 7 20.78 6.92 -58.67
CA ALA A 7 20.44 7.63 -57.42
C ALA A 7 19.44 6.93 -56.46
N ALA A 8 19.63 6.86 -55.14
CA ALA A 8 20.63 7.42 -54.23
C ALA A 8 20.70 6.53 -52.97
N ALA A 9 21.90 6.19 -52.52
CA ALA A 9 22.13 5.55 -51.23
C ALA A 9 22.09 6.63 -50.13
N PHE A 10 21.04 6.61 -49.31
CA PHE A 10 20.90 7.48 -48.15
C PHE A 10 21.75 6.91 -47.01
N LEU A 11 22.97 7.43 -46.89
CA LEU A 11 23.90 7.15 -45.80
C LEU A 11 23.36 7.85 -44.55
N LEU A 12 22.59 7.11 -43.75
CA LEU A 12 22.12 7.54 -42.43
C LEU A 12 23.34 7.65 -41.49
N LEU A 13 23.89 8.85 -41.41
CA LEU A 13 24.72 9.29 -40.28
C LEU A 13 23.85 9.26 -39.03
N LEU A 14 23.95 8.18 -38.25
CA LEU A 14 23.58 8.18 -36.84
C LEU A 14 24.46 9.23 -36.13
N PRO A 15 23.91 10.20 -35.41
CA PRO A 15 24.71 10.99 -34.50
C PRO A 15 25.14 10.06 -33.38
N LEU A 16 26.46 9.82 -33.25
CA LEU A 16 27.04 9.35 -32.00
C LEU A 16 26.62 10.37 -30.95
N ALA A 17 25.69 9.97 -30.08
CA ALA A 17 25.54 10.63 -28.80
C ALA A 17 26.89 10.51 -28.10
N PRO A 18 27.51 11.61 -27.64
CA PRO A 18 28.70 11.49 -26.82
C PRO A 18 28.30 10.70 -25.58
N SER A 19 28.85 9.50 -25.45
CA SER A 19 28.96 8.81 -24.17
C SER A 19 29.60 9.82 -23.21
N ALA A 20 28.84 10.20 -22.19
CA ALA A 20 29.36 10.95 -21.05
C ALA A 20 30.44 10.07 -20.40
N ALA A 21 31.66 10.20 -20.89
CA ALA A 21 32.85 9.76 -20.19
C ALA A 21 32.87 10.50 -18.87
N GLY A 22 32.88 9.73 -17.78
CA GLY A 22 32.80 10.20 -16.41
C GLY A 22 33.80 11.30 -16.14
N ALA A 23 33.29 12.52 -15.95
CA ALA A 23 33.90 13.42 -15.00
C ALA A 23 33.27 13.03 -13.65
N ALA A 24 34.10 12.73 -12.66
CA ALA A 24 33.64 12.55 -11.29
C ALA A 24 32.86 13.81 -10.89
N GLU A 25 31.56 13.68 -10.74
CA GLU A 25 30.71 14.81 -10.37
C GLU A 25 30.91 15.03 -8.87
N VAL A 26 31.55 16.16 -8.51
CA VAL A 26 31.76 16.51 -7.11
C VAL A 26 30.42 16.83 -6.48
N MET A 27 29.92 15.92 -5.65
CA MET A 27 28.62 16.05 -5.01
C MET A 27 28.74 16.68 -3.62
N THR A 28 27.91 17.69 -3.35
CA THR A 28 27.73 18.25 -2.00
C THR A 28 26.66 17.48 -1.24
N LEU A 29 26.66 17.59 0.10
CA LEU A 29 25.63 16.98 0.95
C LEU A 29 24.20 17.35 0.51
N GLN A 30 23.95 18.61 0.13
CA GLN A 30 22.62 19.05 -0.33
C GLN A 30 22.22 18.38 -1.65
N GLN A 31 23.15 18.23 -2.60
CA GLN A 31 22.89 17.55 -3.85
C GLN A 31 22.60 16.06 -3.65
N CYS A 32 23.28 15.41 -2.70
CA CYS A 32 22.99 14.02 -2.30
C CYS A 32 21.57 13.90 -1.73
N ARG A 33 21.17 14.80 -0.83
CA ARG A 33 19.80 14.85 -0.28
C ARG A 33 18.77 15.02 -1.40
N ASP A 34 18.96 16.00 -2.27
CA ASP A 34 18.02 16.29 -3.37
C ASP A 34 17.93 15.14 -4.39
N SER A 35 19.04 14.46 -4.66
CA SER A 35 19.06 13.27 -5.51
C SER A 35 18.29 12.11 -4.86
N ALA A 36 18.55 11.83 -3.58
CA ALA A 36 17.85 10.81 -2.81
C ALA A 36 16.35 11.10 -2.74
N VAL A 37 15.93 12.32 -2.42
CA VAL A 37 14.50 12.68 -2.34
C VAL A 37 13.78 12.43 -3.67
N ARG A 38 14.43 12.72 -4.80
CA ARG A 38 13.82 12.53 -6.13
C ARG A 38 13.77 11.06 -6.56
N ASN A 39 14.81 10.30 -6.29
CA ASN A 39 15.01 9.00 -6.92
C ASN A 39 14.74 7.81 -5.99
N ASN A 40 14.77 8.00 -4.67
CA ASN A 40 14.70 6.91 -3.69
C ASN A 40 13.38 6.13 -3.77
N ILE A 41 13.51 4.80 -3.76
CA ILE A 41 12.41 3.85 -3.92
C ILE A 41 11.50 3.83 -2.67
N SER A 42 12.05 3.97 -1.46
CA SER A 42 11.24 3.98 -0.23
C SER A 42 10.29 5.17 -0.19
N LEU A 43 10.74 6.36 -0.60
CA LEU A 43 9.91 7.55 -0.72
C LEU A 43 8.84 7.41 -1.80
N LYS A 44 9.17 6.79 -2.94
CA LYS A 44 8.16 6.47 -3.97
C LYS A 44 7.09 5.52 -3.43
N MET A 45 7.47 4.50 -2.66
CA MET A 45 6.51 3.61 -2.00
C MET A 45 5.65 4.35 -0.97
N ALA A 46 6.25 5.22 -0.15
CA ALA A 46 5.53 6.03 0.82
C ALA A 46 4.53 6.99 0.14
N GLN A 47 4.92 7.61 -0.98
CA GLN A 47 4.05 8.46 -1.79
C GLN A 47 2.86 7.68 -2.38
N GLN A 48 3.09 6.43 -2.81
CA GLN A 48 2.00 5.55 -3.26
C GLN A 48 1.05 5.18 -2.11
N LYS A 49 1.55 4.95 -0.89
CA LYS A 49 0.69 4.73 0.29
C LYS A 49 -0.23 5.94 0.57
N VAL A 50 0.27 7.17 0.44
CA VAL A 50 -0.56 8.39 0.54
C VAL A 50 -1.64 8.40 -0.55
N THR A 51 -1.26 8.05 -1.77
CA THR A 51 -2.19 7.99 -2.92
C THR A 51 -3.28 6.93 -2.70
N LEU A 52 -2.93 5.75 -2.19
CA LEU A 52 -3.87 4.70 -1.80
C LEU A 52 -4.85 5.18 -0.74
N ALA A 53 -4.37 5.82 0.32
CA ALA A 53 -5.24 6.38 1.36
C ALA A 53 -6.19 7.47 0.81
N GLY A 54 -5.73 8.25 -0.18
CA GLY A 54 -6.57 9.20 -0.91
C GLY A 54 -7.69 8.51 -1.72
N TYR A 55 -7.41 7.36 -2.34
CA TYR A 55 -8.44 6.54 -2.99
C TYR A 55 -9.41 5.91 -1.97
N ASP A 56 -8.92 5.43 -0.83
CA ASP A 56 -9.78 4.90 0.24
C ASP A 56 -10.76 5.96 0.76
N ARG A 57 -10.32 7.22 0.87
CA ARG A 57 -11.20 8.34 1.18
C ARG A 57 -12.26 8.58 0.11
N LYS A 58 -11.90 8.50 -1.18
CA LYS A 58 -12.86 8.62 -2.29
C LYS A 58 -13.87 7.46 -2.28
N ILE A 59 -13.42 6.24 -1.98
CA ILE A 59 -14.29 5.06 -1.81
C ILE A 59 -15.23 5.27 -0.62
N ALA A 60 -14.73 5.78 0.51
CA ALA A 60 -15.56 6.10 1.67
C ALA A 60 -16.61 7.17 1.34
N MET A 61 -16.25 8.17 0.53
CA MET A 61 -17.17 9.19 0.03
C MET A 61 -18.20 8.63 -0.96
N ALA A 62 -17.86 7.60 -1.74
CA ALA A 62 -18.79 6.95 -2.66
C ALA A 62 -20.02 6.38 -1.94
N ASN A 63 -19.88 5.97 -0.66
CA ASN A 63 -20.99 5.45 0.15
C ASN A 63 -22.09 6.48 0.46
N TYR A 64 -21.90 7.78 0.19
CA TYR A 64 -22.96 8.78 0.26
C TYR A 64 -23.91 8.75 -0.94
N PHE A 65 -23.45 8.22 -2.07
CA PHE A 65 -24.20 8.19 -3.32
C PHE A 65 -25.06 6.92 -3.42
N PRO A 66 -26.08 6.93 -4.28
CA PRO A 66 -26.93 5.76 -4.42
C PRO A 66 -26.18 4.66 -5.15
N GLY A 67 -26.27 3.44 -4.63
CA GLY A 67 -25.82 2.25 -5.35
C GLY A 67 -26.87 1.86 -6.39
N ILE A 68 -26.44 1.73 -7.65
CA ILE A 68 -27.26 1.17 -8.73
C ILE A 68 -26.68 -0.21 -9.07
N SER A 69 -27.50 -1.24 -8.98
CA SER A 69 -27.13 -2.60 -9.37
C SER A 69 -28.12 -3.15 -10.38
N VAL A 70 -27.60 -3.85 -11.40
CA VAL A 70 -28.40 -4.60 -12.36
C VAL A 70 -28.16 -6.08 -12.11
N THR A 71 -29.23 -6.83 -11.86
CA THR A 71 -29.20 -8.26 -11.61
C THR A 71 -30.01 -8.97 -12.68
N GLY A 72 -29.46 -10.01 -13.29
CA GLY A 72 -30.16 -10.91 -14.19
C GLY A 72 -30.16 -12.32 -13.63
N ALA A 73 -31.30 -13.00 -13.71
CA ALA A 73 -31.46 -14.38 -13.29
C ALA A 73 -32.23 -15.17 -14.35
N TYR A 74 -31.78 -16.39 -14.58
CA TYR A 74 -32.47 -17.40 -15.38
C TYR A 74 -32.68 -18.63 -14.50
N MET A 75 -33.90 -19.15 -14.53
CA MET A 75 -34.26 -20.34 -13.77
C MET A 75 -35.09 -21.27 -14.65
N TYR A 76 -34.68 -22.52 -14.69
CA TYR A 76 -35.43 -23.59 -15.34
C TYR A 76 -36.22 -24.37 -14.30
N ASN A 77 -37.55 -24.45 -14.45
CA ASN A 77 -38.41 -25.25 -13.59
C ASN A 77 -38.83 -26.53 -14.30
N SER A 78 -38.81 -27.66 -13.59
CA SER A 78 -39.22 -28.96 -14.14
C SER A 78 -40.73 -29.15 -14.22
N ARG A 79 -41.52 -28.25 -13.62
CA ARG A 79 -43.00 -28.33 -13.55
C ARG A 79 -43.59 -26.93 -13.71
N ASN A 80 -44.79 -26.89 -14.31
CA ASN A 80 -45.61 -25.70 -14.38
C ASN A 80 -46.43 -25.48 -13.11
N LEU A 81 -46.79 -24.22 -12.87
CA LEU A 81 -47.60 -23.83 -11.72
C LEU A 81 -49.05 -23.61 -12.20
N SER A 82 -49.94 -24.57 -11.90
CA SER A 82 -51.38 -24.41 -12.07
C SER A 82 -51.99 -23.84 -10.79
N LEU A 83 -52.77 -22.77 -10.90
CA LEU A 83 -53.52 -22.21 -9.77
C LEU A 83 -54.89 -22.89 -9.57
N LEU A 84 -55.30 -23.76 -10.50
CA LEU A 84 -56.52 -24.58 -10.42
C LEU A 84 -56.16 -26.06 -10.15
N SER A 85 -56.97 -26.75 -9.36
CA SER A 85 -56.90 -28.20 -9.24
C SER A 85 -57.34 -28.86 -10.56
N GLN A 86 -56.78 -30.03 -10.90
CA GLN A 86 -57.11 -30.78 -12.12
C GLN A 86 -58.62 -30.95 -12.30
N GLU A 87 -59.35 -31.30 -11.23
CA GLU A 87 -60.80 -31.49 -11.27
C GLU A 87 -61.59 -30.21 -11.69
N LYS A 88 -61.12 -29.02 -11.28
CA LYS A 88 -61.76 -27.75 -11.67
C LYS A 88 -61.36 -27.32 -13.08
N SER A 89 -60.14 -27.66 -13.49
CA SER A 89 -59.63 -27.46 -14.86
C SER A 89 -60.41 -28.30 -15.87
N ASP A 90 -60.62 -29.58 -15.57
CA ASP A 90 -61.40 -30.52 -16.38
C ASP A 90 -62.88 -30.12 -16.44
N MET A 91 -63.45 -29.64 -15.32
CA MET A 91 -64.82 -29.13 -15.28
C MET A 91 -65.01 -27.88 -16.16
N LEU A 92 -64.05 -26.95 -16.15
CA LEU A 92 -64.10 -25.72 -16.95
C LEU A 92 -63.92 -26.03 -18.44
N THR A 93 -62.97 -26.88 -18.80
CA THR A 93 -62.72 -27.25 -20.21
C THR A 93 -63.80 -28.15 -20.80
N GLY A 94 -64.54 -28.89 -19.96
CA GLY A 94 -65.64 -29.77 -20.36
C GLY A 94 -67.06 -29.22 -20.12
N LEU A 95 -67.20 -27.96 -19.73
CA LEU A 95 -68.47 -27.37 -19.27
C LEU A 95 -69.54 -27.34 -20.38
N GLY A 96 -69.13 -27.02 -21.61
CA GLY A 96 -69.96 -27.07 -22.81
C GLY A 96 -70.39 -28.50 -23.18
N THR A 97 -69.48 -29.47 -23.09
CA THR A 97 -69.81 -30.89 -23.29
C THR A 97 -70.80 -31.42 -22.25
N GLY A 98 -70.72 -30.96 -21.00
CA GLY A 98 -71.67 -31.31 -19.94
C GLY A 98 -73.08 -30.71 -20.15
N ILE A 99 -73.16 -29.46 -20.61
CA ILE A 99 -74.43 -28.79 -20.93
C ILE A 99 -75.07 -29.41 -22.17
N GLN A 100 -74.29 -29.68 -23.22
CA GLN A 100 -74.81 -30.32 -24.43
C GLN A 100 -75.26 -31.76 -24.15
N GLY A 101 -74.54 -32.52 -23.30
CA GLY A 101 -74.93 -33.87 -22.89
C GLY A 101 -76.23 -33.92 -22.07
N SER A 102 -76.46 -32.96 -21.17
CA SER A 102 -77.72 -32.85 -20.43
C SER A 102 -78.90 -32.40 -21.32
N LEU A 103 -78.64 -31.54 -22.31
CA LEU A 103 -79.63 -31.15 -23.31
C LEU A 103 -79.99 -32.34 -24.24
N HIS A 104 -78.99 -33.10 -24.69
CA HIS A 104 -79.17 -34.27 -25.55
C HIS A 104 -79.96 -35.36 -24.83
N SER A 105 -79.60 -35.70 -23.59
CA SER A 105 -80.32 -36.71 -22.79
C SER A 105 -81.74 -36.28 -22.42
N GLY A 106 -81.97 -34.99 -22.15
CA GLY A 106 -83.32 -34.46 -21.94
C GLY A 106 -84.20 -34.57 -23.18
N LEU A 107 -83.62 -34.31 -24.37
CA LEU A 107 -84.32 -34.42 -25.65
C LEU A 107 -84.51 -35.88 -26.07
N GLU A 108 -83.57 -36.78 -25.77
CA GLU A 108 -83.67 -38.23 -26.00
C GLU A 108 -84.74 -38.88 -25.11
N ASN A 109 -84.87 -38.44 -23.86
CA ASN A 109 -85.97 -38.82 -22.96
C ASN A 109 -87.34 -38.33 -23.47
N LEU A 110 -87.40 -37.17 -24.12
CA LEU A 110 -88.62 -36.69 -24.79
C LEU A 110 -88.92 -37.48 -26.07
N MET A 111 -87.90 -37.89 -26.84
CA MET A 111 -88.07 -38.72 -28.04
C MET A 111 -88.54 -40.15 -27.73
N SER A 112 -88.19 -40.68 -26.56
CA SER A 112 -88.62 -42.00 -26.10
C SER A 112 -90.02 -42.01 -25.46
N ASP A 113 -90.66 -40.84 -25.31
CA ASP A 113 -92.06 -40.74 -24.89
C ASP A 113 -93.00 -41.13 -26.06
N PRO A 114 -93.87 -42.16 -25.89
CA PRO A 114 -94.76 -42.63 -26.94
C PRO A 114 -95.78 -41.59 -27.42
N VAL A 115 -96.08 -40.53 -26.64
CA VAL A 115 -97.00 -39.46 -27.06
C VAL A 115 -96.28 -38.45 -27.95
N PHE A 116 -95.03 -38.13 -27.65
CA PHE A 116 -94.26 -37.12 -28.37
C PHE A 116 -93.73 -37.64 -29.71
N SER A 117 -93.31 -38.90 -29.76
CA SER A 117 -92.87 -39.57 -31.00
C SER A 117 -93.99 -39.71 -32.05
N ALA A 118 -95.25 -39.85 -31.63
CA ALA A 118 -96.40 -39.88 -32.53
C ALA A 118 -96.68 -38.50 -33.19
N ILE A 119 -96.53 -37.40 -32.43
CA ILE A 119 -96.72 -36.02 -32.91
C ILE A 119 -95.63 -35.63 -33.93
N LEU A 120 -94.42 -36.18 -33.77
CA LEU A 120 -93.30 -35.97 -34.69
C LEU A 120 -93.46 -36.66 -36.05
N GLN A 121 -94.17 -37.78 -36.11
CA GLN A 121 -94.44 -38.49 -37.37
C GLN A 121 -95.52 -37.80 -38.22
N GLU A 122 -96.45 -37.04 -37.61
CA GLU A 122 -97.48 -36.30 -38.33
C GLU A 122 -96.98 -34.97 -38.94
N ASN A 123 -95.83 -34.44 -38.49
CA ASN A 123 -95.30 -33.15 -38.95
C ASN A 123 -93.81 -33.22 -39.38
N PRO A 124 -93.53 -33.41 -40.70
CA PRO A 124 -92.17 -33.53 -41.24
C PRO A 124 -91.25 -32.31 -40.97
N GLY A 125 -91.81 -31.11 -40.81
CA GLY A 125 -91.05 -29.90 -40.51
C GLY A 125 -90.52 -29.84 -39.07
N MET A 126 -91.22 -30.47 -38.13
CA MET A 126 -90.83 -30.51 -36.71
C MET A 126 -89.67 -31.49 -36.50
N MET A 127 -89.66 -32.60 -37.26
CA MET A 127 -88.55 -33.54 -37.27
C MET A 127 -87.23 -32.92 -37.76
N LYS A 128 -87.29 -32.10 -38.83
CA LYS A 128 -86.10 -31.39 -39.34
C LYS A 128 -85.55 -30.35 -38.37
N LEU A 129 -86.44 -29.60 -37.69
CA LEU A 129 -86.06 -28.67 -36.62
C LEU A 129 -85.41 -29.39 -35.44
N MET A 130 -85.88 -30.59 -35.10
CA MET A 130 -85.33 -31.37 -33.99
C MET A 130 -83.96 -31.97 -34.35
N GLU A 131 -83.78 -32.42 -35.59
CA GLU A 131 -82.48 -32.85 -36.13
C GLU A 131 -81.47 -31.69 -36.17
N GLU A 132 -81.91 -30.50 -36.62
CA GLU A 132 -81.09 -29.28 -36.56
C GLU A 132 -80.71 -28.90 -35.13
N LEU A 133 -81.63 -29.02 -34.16
CA LEU A 133 -81.38 -28.73 -32.75
C LEU A 133 -80.46 -29.77 -32.06
N MET A 134 -80.52 -31.03 -32.48
CA MET A 134 -79.57 -32.07 -32.04
C MET A 134 -78.17 -31.88 -32.64
N SER A 135 -78.09 -31.30 -33.85
CA SER A 135 -76.83 -31.04 -34.55
C SER A 135 -76.18 -29.69 -34.22
N ALA A 136 -76.89 -28.80 -33.52
CA ALA A 136 -76.37 -27.49 -33.11
C ALA A 136 -75.30 -27.65 -32.01
N ASP A 137 -74.04 -27.43 -32.38
CA ASP A 137 -72.89 -27.55 -31.48
C ASP A 137 -72.75 -26.29 -30.59
N ILE A 138 -73.28 -26.38 -29.37
CA ILE A 138 -73.14 -25.36 -28.33
C ILE A 138 -71.94 -25.69 -27.42
N ALA A 139 -71.46 -26.94 -27.43
CA ALA A 139 -70.34 -27.38 -26.60
C ALA A 139 -69.02 -26.77 -27.05
N SER A 140 -68.73 -26.75 -28.35
CA SER A 140 -67.48 -26.22 -28.90
C SER A 140 -67.21 -24.75 -28.49
N PRO A 141 -68.13 -23.79 -28.68
CA PRO A 141 -67.89 -22.40 -28.27
C PRO A 141 -67.82 -22.23 -26.75
N VAL A 142 -68.57 -23.00 -25.96
CA VAL A 142 -68.54 -22.91 -24.49
C VAL A 142 -67.30 -23.57 -23.90
N ASN A 143 -66.85 -24.71 -24.44
CA ASN A 143 -65.58 -25.34 -24.09
C ASN A 143 -64.39 -24.47 -24.52
N ALA A 144 -64.49 -23.74 -25.63
CA ALA A 144 -63.48 -22.76 -26.03
C ALA A 144 -63.32 -21.67 -24.95
N ILE A 145 -64.43 -21.09 -24.47
CA ILE A 145 -64.43 -20.12 -23.36
C ILE A 145 -63.85 -20.76 -22.08
N GLY A 146 -64.26 -21.98 -21.75
CA GLY A 146 -63.75 -22.73 -20.59
C GLY A 146 -62.25 -23.02 -20.67
N SER A 147 -61.75 -23.33 -21.87
CA SER A 147 -60.33 -23.56 -22.14
C SER A 147 -59.50 -22.27 -22.12
N GLU A 148 -60.08 -21.15 -22.55
CA GLU A 148 -59.46 -19.82 -22.43
C GLU A 148 -59.35 -19.39 -20.96
N ILE A 149 -60.40 -19.63 -20.18
CA ILE A 149 -60.38 -19.40 -18.72
C ILE A 149 -59.34 -20.31 -18.06
N ASN A 150 -59.27 -21.60 -18.40
CA ASN A 150 -58.30 -22.52 -17.81
C ASN A 150 -56.84 -22.14 -18.15
N ARG A 151 -56.54 -21.79 -19.41
CA ARG A 151 -55.22 -21.27 -19.81
C ARG A 151 -54.87 -19.98 -19.09
N ALA A 152 -55.86 -19.14 -18.79
CA ALA A 152 -55.68 -17.96 -17.97
C ALA A 152 -55.43 -18.27 -16.47
N PHE A 153 -55.27 -19.52 -16.06
CA PHE A 153 -54.83 -19.94 -14.72
C PHE A 153 -53.65 -20.94 -14.73
N GLU A 154 -53.13 -21.31 -15.91
CA GLU A 154 -51.93 -22.13 -16.08
C GLU A 154 -50.71 -21.23 -16.37
N MET A 155 -49.72 -21.22 -15.48
CA MET A 155 -48.47 -20.49 -15.69
C MET A 155 -47.38 -21.41 -16.24
N ASP A 156 -46.94 -21.14 -17.48
CA ASP A 156 -45.77 -21.81 -18.06
C ASP A 156 -44.47 -21.21 -17.51
N ILE A 157 -43.95 -21.82 -16.45
CA ILE A 157 -42.76 -21.36 -15.72
C ILE A 157 -41.53 -22.22 -16.02
N HIS A 158 -41.53 -23.04 -17.08
CA HIS A 158 -40.36 -23.86 -17.44
C HIS A 158 -39.11 -23.00 -17.62
N ASN A 159 -39.24 -21.84 -18.27
CA ASN A 159 -38.15 -20.90 -18.46
C ASN A 159 -38.54 -19.57 -17.83
N VAL A 160 -37.97 -19.26 -16.67
CA VAL A 160 -38.18 -17.98 -15.99
C VAL A 160 -36.95 -17.10 -16.20
N PHE A 161 -37.18 -15.95 -16.81
CA PHE A 161 -36.19 -14.88 -16.91
C PHE A 161 -36.61 -13.73 -15.99
N ALA A 162 -35.69 -13.27 -15.15
CA ALA A 162 -35.90 -12.12 -14.29
C ALA A 162 -34.73 -11.14 -14.42
N GLY A 163 -35.02 -9.88 -14.70
CA GLY A 163 -34.06 -8.78 -14.66
C GLY A 163 -34.49 -7.77 -13.61
N ALA A 164 -33.58 -7.29 -12.78
CA ALA A 164 -33.88 -6.29 -11.76
C ALA A 164 -32.85 -5.16 -11.82
N VAL A 165 -33.33 -3.92 -11.90
CA VAL A 165 -32.52 -2.73 -11.63
C VAL A 165 -32.87 -2.25 -10.24
N SER A 166 -31.92 -2.26 -9.32
CA SER A 166 -32.10 -1.85 -7.93
C SER A 166 -31.28 -0.60 -7.64
N LEU A 167 -31.95 0.41 -7.10
CA LEU A 167 -31.37 1.64 -6.55
C LEU A 167 -31.49 1.57 -5.03
N ARG A 168 -30.37 1.74 -4.33
CA ARG A 168 -30.35 1.84 -2.86
C ARG A 168 -29.58 3.09 -2.44
N GLN A 169 -30.30 4.04 -1.85
CA GLN A 169 -29.72 5.24 -1.26
C GLN A 169 -29.76 5.14 0.27
N PRO A 170 -28.61 5.07 0.96
CA PRO A 170 -28.60 5.23 2.40
C PRO A 170 -29.00 6.67 2.75
N VAL A 171 -30.06 6.83 3.55
CA VAL A 171 -30.50 8.14 4.06
C VAL A 171 -29.92 8.35 5.46
N PHE A 172 -29.99 7.31 6.30
CA PHE A 172 -29.41 7.31 7.63
C PHE A 172 -28.79 5.95 7.93
N ALA A 173 -27.50 5.90 8.25
CA ALA A 173 -26.80 4.66 8.57
C ALA A 173 -26.24 4.68 9.99
N GLY A 174 -26.99 5.23 10.96
CA GLY A 174 -26.53 5.32 12.35
C GLY A 174 -25.32 6.25 12.57
N GLY A 175 -24.99 7.10 11.59
CA GLY A 175 -23.76 7.89 11.55
C GLY A 175 -22.52 7.13 11.01
N LYS A 176 -22.67 5.86 10.60
CA LYS A 176 -21.56 5.02 10.10
C LYS A 176 -20.85 5.61 8.89
N ILE A 177 -21.59 6.08 7.89
CA ILE A 177 -21.02 6.67 6.66
C ILE A 177 -20.23 7.94 6.98
N ILE A 178 -20.76 8.80 7.87
CA ILE A 178 -20.10 10.05 8.29
C ILE A 178 -18.80 9.74 9.04
N ASN A 179 -18.85 8.81 10.00
CA ASN A 179 -17.67 8.45 10.77
C ASN A 179 -16.65 7.68 9.92
N ALA A 180 -17.08 6.84 8.97
CA ALA A 180 -16.19 6.16 8.03
C ALA A 180 -15.46 7.13 7.10
N ASN A 181 -16.15 8.16 6.58
CA ASN A 181 -15.52 9.20 5.77
C ASN A 181 -14.53 10.04 6.59
N ARG A 182 -14.88 10.41 7.83
CA ARG A 182 -13.96 11.10 8.74
C ARG A 182 -12.75 10.23 9.10
N LEU A 183 -12.96 8.94 9.32
CA LEU A 183 -11.90 7.96 9.57
C LEU A 183 -10.95 7.85 8.38
N ALA A 184 -11.48 7.74 7.15
CA ALA A 184 -10.67 7.68 5.94
C ALA A 184 -9.85 8.97 5.73
N LYS A 185 -10.40 10.14 6.07
CA LYS A 185 -9.64 11.39 6.09
C LYS A 185 -8.48 11.36 7.10
N LEU A 186 -8.73 10.92 8.33
CA LEU A 186 -7.66 10.79 9.33
C LEU A 186 -6.60 9.77 8.91
N ALA A 187 -7.00 8.69 8.22
CA ALA A 187 -6.08 7.70 7.66
C ALA A 187 -5.22 8.28 6.52
N GLU A 188 -5.79 9.14 5.67
CA GLU A 188 -5.04 9.90 4.66
C GLU A 188 -4.03 10.85 5.33
N ASP A 189 -4.45 11.61 6.34
CA ASP A 189 -3.56 12.49 7.10
C ASP A 189 -2.45 11.69 7.81
N LEU A 190 -2.77 10.50 8.33
CA LEU A 190 -1.79 9.59 8.93
C LEU A 190 -0.76 9.10 7.91
N ALA A 191 -1.21 8.70 6.72
CA ALA A 191 -0.33 8.27 5.63
C ALA A 191 0.62 9.40 5.20
N ARG A 192 0.15 10.66 5.18
CA ARG A 192 1.00 11.84 4.93
C ARG A 192 2.04 12.03 6.03
N SER A 193 1.63 11.93 7.29
CA SER A 193 2.57 12.00 8.42
C SER A 193 3.61 10.88 8.36
N GLN A 194 3.24 9.67 7.93
CA GLN A 194 4.17 8.56 7.72
C GLN A 194 5.13 8.81 6.55
N TYR A 195 4.68 9.46 5.48
CA TYR A 195 5.56 9.92 4.41
C TYR A 195 6.61 10.91 4.95
N ASP A 196 6.21 11.86 5.80
CA ASP A 196 7.13 12.83 6.40
C ASP A 196 8.18 12.16 7.31
N ILE A 197 7.82 11.08 8.02
CA ILE A 197 8.76 10.25 8.81
C ILE A 197 9.77 9.57 7.88
N GLU A 198 9.29 8.90 6.83
CA GLU A 198 10.17 8.22 5.86
C GLU A 198 11.07 9.20 5.12
N TYR A 199 10.57 10.38 4.79
CA TYR A 199 11.35 11.47 4.21
C TYR A 199 12.53 11.85 5.11
N ARG A 200 12.27 12.09 6.39
CA ARG A 200 13.31 12.42 7.38
C ARG A 200 14.30 11.28 7.60
N ALA A 201 13.81 10.03 7.63
CA ALA A 201 14.65 8.85 7.75
C ALA A 201 15.62 8.72 6.57
N VAL A 202 15.16 8.92 5.34
CA VAL A 202 16.01 8.87 4.14
C VAL A 202 17.05 9.99 4.13
N VAL A 203 16.66 11.22 4.51
CA VAL A 203 17.61 12.34 4.62
C VAL A 203 18.70 12.03 5.66
N SER A 204 18.33 11.51 6.83
CA SER A 204 19.28 11.11 7.87
C SER A 204 20.18 9.96 7.44
N GLU A 205 19.65 8.96 6.72
CA GLU A 205 20.44 7.85 6.19
C GLU A 205 21.48 8.32 5.16
N VAL A 206 21.11 9.28 4.31
CA VAL A 206 22.03 9.93 3.36
C VAL A 206 23.11 10.73 4.08
N ASP A 207 22.74 11.50 5.10
CA ASP A 207 23.71 12.26 5.90
C ASP A 207 24.72 11.36 6.60
N ASN A 208 24.25 10.28 7.20
CA ASN A 208 25.10 9.28 7.86
C ASN A 208 26.06 8.62 6.85
N ALA A 209 25.54 8.20 5.69
CA ALA A 209 26.36 7.62 4.63
C ALA A 209 27.40 8.61 4.09
N TYR A 210 27.03 9.88 3.92
CA TYR A 210 27.94 10.94 3.47
C TYR A 210 29.11 11.12 4.45
N TRP A 211 28.84 11.34 5.73
CA TRP A 211 29.89 11.53 6.73
C TRP A 211 30.72 10.27 6.97
N GLN A 212 30.13 9.09 6.80
CA GLN A 212 30.87 7.83 6.84
C GLN A 212 31.86 7.70 5.66
N ILE A 213 31.50 8.14 4.45
CA ILE A 213 32.43 8.19 3.31
C ILE A 213 33.58 9.16 3.60
N VAL A 214 33.29 10.34 4.14
CA VAL A 214 34.32 11.32 4.54
C VAL A 214 35.29 10.72 5.56
N SER A 215 34.77 10.01 6.57
CA SER A 215 35.58 9.27 7.56
C SER A 215 36.51 8.24 6.89
N ILE A 216 35.94 7.37 6.05
CA ILE A 216 36.69 6.28 5.42
C ILE A 216 37.72 6.82 4.43
N SER A 217 37.41 7.91 3.72
CA SER A 217 38.35 8.61 2.82
C SER A 217 39.57 9.10 3.61
N ASN A 218 39.35 9.81 4.72
CA ASN A 218 40.42 10.28 5.58
C ASN A 218 41.23 9.12 6.20
N LYS A 219 40.58 8.04 6.61
CA LYS A 219 41.28 6.83 7.11
C LYS A 219 42.08 6.11 6.04
N LYS A 220 41.63 6.10 4.78
CA LYS A 220 42.39 5.54 3.65
C LYS A 220 43.66 6.35 3.42
N ARG A 221 43.57 7.69 3.46
CA ARG A 221 44.73 8.57 3.35
C ARG A 221 45.70 8.36 4.51
N LEU A 222 45.20 8.32 5.75
CA LEU A 222 46.01 8.01 6.92
C LEU A 222 46.71 6.63 6.80
N ALA A 223 46.01 5.60 6.30
CA ALA A 223 46.60 4.29 6.06
C ALA A 223 47.68 4.32 4.96
N GLN A 224 47.52 5.16 3.94
CA GLN A 224 48.53 5.39 2.91
C GLN A 224 49.78 6.05 3.52
N ASP A 225 49.61 7.12 4.29
CA ASP A 225 50.72 7.82 4.96
C ASP A 225 51.47 6.87 5.90
N TYR A 226 50.75 6.02 6.65
CA TYR A 226 51.34 5.02 7.53
C TYR A 226 52.10 3.92 6.75
N ALA A 227 51.56 3.44 5.62
CA ALA A 227 52.23 2.48 4.75
C ALA A 227 53.50 3.08 4.14
N ASP A 228 53.46 4.35 3.71
CA ASP A 228 54.61 5.05 3.14
C ASP A 228 55.73 5.23 4.18
N LEU A 229 55.38 5.62 5.42
CA LEU A 229 56.33 5.71 6.55
C LEU A 229 57.01 4.37 6.85
N LEU A 230 56.25 3.27 6.86
CA LEU A 230 56.79 1.93 7.07
C LEU A 230 57.59 1.42 5.87
N GLY A 231 57.23 1.83 4.66
CA GLY A 231 57.99 1.56 3.44
C GLY A 231 59.38 2.21 3.48
N MET A 232 59.46 3.47 3.92
CA MET A 232 60.74 4.15 4.15
C MET A 232 61.57 3.43 5.23
N MET A 233 60.95 3.11 6.37
CA MET A 233 61.63 2.40 7.46
C MET A 233 62.13 1.01 7.03
N LEU A 234 61.38 0.29 6.19
CA LEU A 234 61.79 -1.00 5.64
C LEU A 234 63.02 -0.85 4.74
N HIS A 235 63.04 0.16 3.87
CA HIS A 235 64.20 0.45 3.02
C HIS A 235 65.44 0.78 3.84
N ASP A 236 65.31 1.63 4.86
CA ASP A 236 66.42 2.02 5.75
C ASP A 236 66.93 0.81 6.55
N THR A 237 66.03 -0.04 7.05
CA THR A 237 66.40 -1.23 7.82
C THR A 237 67.10 -2.28 6.93
N GLU A 238 66.68 -2.42 5.67
CA GLU A 238 67.36 -3.30 4.70
C GLU A 238 68.79 -2.85 4.42
N ALA A 239 69.02 -1.55 4.27
CA ALA A 239 70.35 -0.97 4.13
C ALA A 239 71.21 -1.21 5.40
N LEU A 240 70.64 -0.97 6.59
CA LEU A 240 71.35 -1.20 7.86
C LEU A 240 71.72 -2.67 8.09
N VAL A 241 70.88 -3.63 7.68
CA VAL A 241 71.22 -5.06 7.75
C VAL A 241 72.32 -5.43 6.75
N ALA A 242 72.31 -4.83 5.55
CA ALA A 242 73.36 -5.06 4.55
C ALA A 242 74.75 -4.58 5.02
N GLU A 243 74.78 -3.46 5.75
CA GLU A 243 75.98 -2.92 6.40
C GLU A 243 76.32 -3.62 7.74
N GLY A 244 75.51 -4.60 8.18
CA GLY A 244 75.71 -5.34 9.42
C GLY A 244 75.37 -4.58 10.71
N MET A 245 74.71 -3.43 10.60
CA MET A 245 74.36 -2.51 11.69
C MET A 245 73.01 -2.82 12.36
N ALA A 246 72.14 -3.62 11.71
CA ALA A 246 70.86 -4.06 12.26
C ALA A 246 70.70 -5.59 12.19
N THR A 247 69.80 -6.16 12.99
CA THR A 247 69.59 -7.60 13.02
C THR A 247 68.53 -8.04 11.99
N ARG A 248 68.61 -9.30 11.55
CA ARG A 248 67.57 -9.90 10.69
C ARG A 248 66.20 -9.98 11.38
N ALA A 249 66.17 -10.00 12.71
CA ALA A 249 64.92 -9.97 13.48
C ALA A 249 64.23 -8.61 13.39
N ASP A 250 65.00 -7.51 13.40
CA ASP A 250 64.48 -6.16 13.21
C ASP A 250 63.84 -6.02 11.83
N LEU A 251 64.53 -6.49 10.79
CA LEU A 251 64.00 -6.49 9.42
C LEU A 251 62.70 -7.29 9.28
N LEU A 252 62.62 -8.46 9.90
CA LEU A 252 61.38 -9.27 9.87
C LEU A 252 60.24 -8.56 10.61
N SER A 253 60.53 -7.89 11.72
CA SER A 253 59.52 -7.16 12.50
C SER A 253 58.95 -5.98 11.71
N VAL A 254 59.82 -5.20 11.04
CA VAL A 254 59.40 -4.11 10.15
C VAL A 254 58.58 -4.65 8.96
N LYS A 255 59.00 -5.79 8.37
CA LYS A 255 58.23 -6.47 7.31
C LYS A 255 56.83 -6.88 7.73
N VAL A 256 56.66 -7.39 8.97
CA VAL A 256 55.34 -7.72 9.50
C VAL A 256 54.47 -6.46 9.60
N ARG A 257 55.01 -5.35 10.12
CA ARG A 257 54.29 -4.08 10.23
C ARG A 257 53.91 -3.48 8.88
N ALA A 258 54.82 -3.51 7.90
CA ALA A 258 54.53 -3.05 6.54
C ALA A 258 53.37 -3.85 5.92
N ASN A 259 53.38 -5.18 6.04
CA ASN A 259 52.26 -6.02 5.56
C ASN A 259 50.94 -5.73 6.30
N GLU A 260 50.99 -5.44 7.61
CA GLU A 260 49.80 -5.01 8.37
C GLU A 260 49.25 -3.68 7.86
N ALA A 261 50.12 -2.72 7.51
CA ALA A 261 49.72 -1.44 6.92
C ALA A 261 49.09 -1.60 5.53
N ASP A 262 49.68 -2.43 4.66
CA ASP A 262 49.12 -2.74 3.34
C ASP A 262 47.73 -3.40 3.45
N LEU A 263 47.54 -4.26 4.46
CA LEU A 263 46.25 -4.87 4.76
C LEU A 263 45.22 -3.81 5.19
N LEU A 264 45.61 -2.83 6.02
CA LEU A 264 44.75 -1.73 6.45
C LEU A 264 44.37 -0.84 5.27
N LEU A 265 45.32 -0.49 4.40
CA LEU A 265 45.09 0.29 3.19
C LEU A 265 44.11 -0.42 2.25
N THR A 266 44.30 -1.72 2.03
CA THR A 266 43.40 -2.55 1.20
C THR A 266 41.99 -2.60 1.80
N LYS A 267 41.87 -2.77 3.13
CA LYS A 267 40.57 -2.76 3.82
C LYS A 267 39.88 -1.41 3.73
N ALA A 268 40.61 -0.30 3.93
CA ALA A 268 40.07 1.05 3.81
C ALA A 268 39.62 1.35 2.37
N GLY A 269 40.40 0.92 1.37
CA GLY A 269 40.05 1.03 -0.05
C GLY A 269 38.75 0.29 -0.40
N ASN A 270 38.63 -0.98 0.00
CA ASN A 270 37.41 -1.76 -0.20
C ASN A 270 36.22 -1.18 0.58
N GLY A 271 36.44 -0.70 1.81
CA GLY A 271 35.43 -0.04 2.62
C GLY A 271 34.89 1.24 1.97
N LEU A 272 35.77 2.03 1.34
CA LEU A 272 35.38 3.25 0.63
C LEU A 272 34.48 2.93 -0.56
N VAL A 273 34.84 1.91 -1.34
CA VAL A 273 34.03 1.46 -2.49
C VAL A 273 32.65 1.03 -2.03
N LEU A 274 32.55 0.24 -0.95
CA LEU A 274 31.26 -0.19 -0.40
C LEU A 274 30.42 0.97 0.13
N ALA A 275 31.04 1.94 0.81
CA ALA A 275 30.35 3.12 1.31
C ALA A 275 29.81 4.00 0.16
N LYS A 276 30.60 4.19 -0.92
CA LYS A 276 30.14 4.88 -2.14
C LYS A 276 29.00 4.13 -2.83
N MET A 277 29.07 2.80 -2.93
CA MET A 277 27.96 1.99 -3.45
C MET A 277 26.67 2.15 -2.64
N LEU A 278 26.77 2.23 -1.31
CA LEU A 278 25.63 2.50 -0.43
C LEU A 278 25.01 3.88 -0.73
N LEU A 279 25.83 4.92 -0.85
CA LEU A 279 25.35 6.26 -1.19
C LEU A 279 24.70 6.31 -2.59
N CYS A 280 25.28 5.63 -3.59
CA CYS A 280 24.68 5.50 -4.93
C CYS A 280 23.28 4.88 -4.84
N ARG A 281 23.12 3.79 -4.06
CA ARG A 281 21.82 3.15 -3.83
C ARG A 281 20.82 4.12 -3.20
N LEU A 282 21.21 4.89 -2.19
CA LEU A 282 20.33 5.85 -1.51
C LEU A 282 19.91 7.01 -2.43
N CYS A 283 20.83 7.47 -3.29
CA CYS A 283 20.60 8.49 -4.30
C CYS A 283 19.84 7.96 -5.53
N GLY A 284 19.60 6.64 -5.62
CA GLY A 284 18.97 6.00 -6.77
C GLY A 284 19.81 6.02 -8.05
N LEU A 285 21.14 6.09 -7.91
CA LEU A 285 22.12 6.03 -8.99
C LEU A 285 22.58 4.57 -9.22
N PRO A 286 23.10 4.24 -10.41
CA PRO A 286 23.79 2.97 -10.66
C PRO A 286 24.95 2.74 -9.68
N LEU A 287 25.17 1.49 -9.26
CA LEU A 287 26.17 1.15 -8.24
C LEU A 287 27.63 1.35 -8.70
N ASP A 288 27.84 1.41 -10.00
CA ASP A 288 29.11 1.60 -10.69
C ASP A 288 29.45 3.08 -10.94
N THR A 289 28.61 4.01 -10.50
CA THR A 289 28.87 5.44 -10.62
C THR A 289 30.07 5.85 -9.76
N GLU A 290 31.09 6.43 -10.38
CA GLU A 290 32.22 7.04 -9.66
C GLU A 290 31.79 8.40 -9.09
N LEU A 291 31.64 8.45 -7.76
CA LEU A 291 31.30 9.66 -7.01
C LEU A 291 32.52 10.19 -6.28
N GLU A 292 32.71 11.51 -6.30
CA GLU A 292 33.63 12.24 -5.41
C GLU A 292 32.81 13.22 -4.58
N LEU A 293 32.98 13.23 -3.26
CA LEU A 293 32.29 14.19 -2.39
C LEU A 293 33.15 15.43 -2.17
N ALA A 294 32.50 16.59 -2.03
CA ALA A 294 33.18 17.87 -1.83
C ALA A 294 34.05 17.91 -0.55
N ASP A 295 33.63 17.19 0.50
CA ASP A 295 34.29 17.18 1.80
C ASP A 295 35.27 15.99 1.98
N GLU A 296 35.48 15.14 0.95
CA GLU A 296 36.36 13.96 1.01
C GLU A 296 37.83 14.30 1.31
N CYS A 297 38.26 15.53 1.02
CA CYS A 297 39.65 15.99 1.12
C CYS A 297 39.89 16.99 2.27
N LEU A 298 38.93 17.20 3.17
CA LEU A 298 39.14 18.12 4.29
C LEU A 298 40.08 17.50 5.35
N ASP A 299 41.16 18.21 5.67
CA ASP A 299 42.12 17.82 6.71
C ASP A 299 41.55 17.87 8.13
N LYS A 300 40.54 18.72 8.35
CA LYS A 300 39.81 18.81 9.61
C LYS A 300 38.32 18.72 9.33
N VAL A 301 37.64 17.85 10.06
CA VAL A 301 36.18 17.79 10.03
C VAL A 301 35.67 19.14 10.57
N PRO A 302 34.85 19.89 9.81
CA PRO A 302 34.33 21.17 10.27
C PRO A 302 33.54 20.95 11.58
N LEU A 303 33.50 21.93 12.47
CA LEU A 303 32.66 21.84 13.67
C LEU A 303 31.20 22.16 13.29
N PRO A 304 30.21 21.38 13.77
CA PRO A 304 28.82 21.71 13.55
C PRO A 304 28.44 23.01 14.26
N ARG A 305 27.46 23.73 13.71
CA ARG A 305 26.87 24.87 14.42
C ARG A 305 25.97 24.35 15.53
N ILE A 306 26.43 24.47 16.78
CA ILE A 306 25.63 24.14 17.95
C ILE A 306 24.61 25.26 18.15
N GLU A 307 23.36 24.99 17.81
CA GLU A 307 22.25 25.90 18.05
C GLU A 307 21.73 25.76 19.50
N GLY A 308 20.98 26.75 19.97
CA GLY A 308 20.45 26.75 21.33
C GLY A 308 19.45 25.61 21.59
N ARG A 309 19.31 25.21 22.85
CA ARG A 309 18.36 24.18 23.28
C ARG A 309 16.92 24.59 22.97
N VAL A 310 16.22 23.72 22.26
CA VAL A 310 14.78 23.87 21.97
C VAL A 310 13.95 23.33 23.14
N GLY A 311 12.82 23.98 23.43
CA GLY A 311 11.87 23.54 24.46
C GLY A 311 11.07 22.30 24.04
N GLU A 312 10.71 21.44 25.00
CA GLU A 312 10.02 20.16 24.71
C GLU A 312 8.72 20.32 23.91
N GLU A 313 7.93 21.37 24.17
CA GLU A 313 6.66 21.59 23.47
C GLU A 313 6.84 21.85 21.97
N GLU A 314 7.91 22.56 21.60
CA GLU A 314 8.25 22.85 20.21
C GLU A 314 8.77 21.60 19.49
N ILE A 315 9.57 20.77 20.20
CA ILE A 315 10.04 19.46 19.72
C ILE A 315 8.84 18.53 19.44
N PHE A 316 7.83 18.54 20.31
CA PHE A 316 6.66 17.71 20.11
C PHE A 316 5.79 18.17 18.92
N ALA A 317 5.71 19.48 18.68
CA ALA A 317 4.94 20.05 17.58
C ALA A 317 5.60 19.85 16.21
N SER A 318 6.94 19.86 16.15
CA SER A 318 7.71 19.74 14.89
C SER A 318 7.83 18.30 14.38
N ARG A 319 7.54 17.29 15.22
CA ARG A 319 7.78 15.86 14.94
C ARG A 319 6.58 15.13 14.29
N PRO A 320 6.77 14.50 13.12
CA PRO A 320 5.73 13.76 12.43
C PRO A 320 5.41 12.43 13.12
N GLU A 321 6.30 11.86 13.93
CA GLU A 321 6.03 10.63 14.71
C GLU A 321 4.93 10.90 15.73
N ILE A 322 5.02 12.01 16.47
CA ILE A 322 4.00 12.40 17.47
C ILE A 322 2.69 12.71 16.77
N ARG A 323 2.74 13.48 15.68
CA ARG A 323 1.55 13.75 14.86
C ARG A 323 0.89 12.46 14.35
N SER A 324 1.68 11.47 13.92
CA SER A 324 1.17 10.18 13.47
C SER A 324 0.46 9.40 14.58
N LEU A 325 1.02 9.41 15.80
CA LEU A 325 0.42 8.77 16.96
C LEU A 325 -0.85 9.49 17.43
N GLU A 326 -0.89 10.82 17.39
CA GLU A 326 -2.09 11.60 17.66
C GLU A 326 -3.21 11.32 16.65
N LEU A 327 -2.86 11.20 15.36
CA LEU A 327 -3.80 10.80 14.32
C LEU A 327 -4.29 9.36 14.53
N ALA A 328 -3.41 8.44 14.94
CA ALA A 328 -3.77 7.07 15.27
C ALA A 328 -4.74 7.00 16.46
N ALA A 329 -4.50 7.75 17.54
CA ALA A 329 -5.41 7.85 18.68
C ALA A 329 -6.80 8.34 18.24
N ARG A 330 -6.86 9.43 17.46
CA ARG A 330 -8.12 9.95 16.88
C ARG A 330 -8.79 8.93 15.95
N ILE A 331 -8.04 8.11 15.23
CA ILE A 331 -8.55 7.02 14.41
C ILE A 331 -9.26 5.98 15.29
N TYR A 332 -8.64 5.54 16.39
CA TYR A 332 -9.24 4.57 17.30
C TYR A 332 -10.49 5.12 18.00
N ASP A 333 -10.51 6.40 18.36
CA ASP A 333 -11.72 7.07 18.86
C ASP A 333 -12.86 7.03 17.84
N ARG A 334 -12.56 7.31 16.56
CA ARG A 334 -13.55 7.25 15.48
C ARG A 334 -13.97 5.82 15.18
N LYS A 335 -13.09 4.83 15.32
CA LYS A 335 -13.47 3.41 15.23
C LYS A 335 -14.48 3.04 16.31
N ALA A 336 -14.34 3.54 17.54
CA ALA A 336 -15.35 3.33 18.58
C ALA A 336 -16.71 3.97 18.24
N ALA A 337 -16.71 5.14 17.58
CA ALA A 337 -17.93 5.76 17.07
C ALA A 337 -18.57 4.97 15.91
N VAL A 338 -17.76 4.37 15.03
CA VAL A 338 -18.23 3.46 13.97
C VAL A 338 -18.84 2.19 14.56
N ALA A 339 -18.19 1.58 15.56
CA ALA A 339 -18.73 0.40 16.24
C ALA A 339 -20.07 0.70 16.94
N ARG A 340 -20.25 1.92 17.48
CA ARG A 340 -21.52 2.35 18.06
C ARG A 340 -22.63 2.47 17.00
N ALA A 341 -22.29 2.88 15.78
CA ALA A 341 -23.25 3.03 14.69
C ALA A 341 -23.86 1.69 14.24
N ASP A 342 -23.22 0.56 14.53
CA ASP A 342 -23.79 -0.77 14.26
C ASP A 342 -24.97 -1.12 15.16
N MET A 343 -25.16 -0.41 16.29
CA MET A 343 -26.32 -0.56 17.18
C MET A 343 -27.46 0.41 16.86
N MET A 344 -27.30 1.27 15.85
CA MET A 344 -28.26 2.31 15.53
C MET A 344 -29.16 1.90 14.35
N PRO A 345 -30.41 2.38 14.28
CA PRO A 345 -31.27 2.18 13.13
C PRO A 345 -30.62 2.60 11.81
N ARG A 346 -30.91 1.83 10.75
CA ARG A 346 -30.52 2.16 9.38
C ARG A 346 -31.78 2.40 8.56
N VAL A 347 -31.81 3.52 7.84
CA VAL A 347 -32.88 3.94 6.96
C VAL A 347 -32.30 4.11 5.56
N ALA A 348 -32.83 3.37 4.60
CA ALA A 348 -32.45 3.45 3.21
C ALA A 348 -33.69 3.65 2.33
N LEU A 349 -33.57 4.54 1.35
CA LEU A 349 -34.52 4.63 0.26
C LEU A 349 -34.17 3.53 -0.75
N THR A 350 -35.16 2.72 -1.11
CA THR A 350 -35.03 1.66 -2.11
C THR A 350 -35.98 1.92 -3.26
N ALA A 351 -35.49 1.76 -4.48
CA ALA A 351 -36.32 1.68 -5.66
C ALA A 351 -35.87 0.49 -6.47
N ASN A 352 -36.79 -0.37 -6.91
CA ASN A 352 -36.45 -1.48 -7.79
C ASN A 352 -37.38 -1.48 -8.99
N TYR A 353 -36.83 -1.85 -10.14
CA TYR A 353 -37.55 -2.11 -11.36
C TYR A 353 -37.29 -3.56 -11.75
N LEU A 354 -38.31 -4.40 -11.60
CA LEU A 354 -38.27 -5.83 -11.88
C LEU A 354 -38.94 -6.11 -13.22
N LEU A 355 -38.25 -6.79 -14.12
CA LEU A 355 -38.72 -7.30 -15.39
C LEU A 355 -38.76 -8.82 -15.31
N THR A 356 -39.91 -9.45 -15.59
CA THR A 356 -40.02 -10.91 -15.60
C THR A 356 -40.70 -11.42 -16.85
N ASN A 357 -40.32 -12.64 -17.25
CA ASN A 357 -41.01 -13.46 -18.24
C ASN A 357 -41.09 -14.90 -17.70
N PRO A 358 -42.27 -15.53 -17.58
CA PRO A 358 -43.63 -15.10 -17.96
C PRO A 358 -44.20 -13.92 -17.16
N ASN A 359 -45.16 -13.20 -17.75
CA ASN A 359 -45.84 -12.04 -17.16
C ASN A 359 -46.86 -12.46 -16.08
N MET A 360 -46.77 -11.88 -14.88
CA MET A 360 -47.65 -12.17 -13.74
C MET A 360 -48.84 -11.20 -13.60
N TYR A 361 -48.92 -10.12 -14.40
CA TYR A 361 -49.81 -8.98 -14.14
C TYR A 361 -50.84 -8.67 -15.24
N HIS A 362 -50.68 -9.12 -16.48
CA HIS A 362 -51.61 -8.84 -17.60
C HIS A 362 -51.94 -10.11 -18.40
N GLY A 363 -52.60 -11.07 -17.73
CA GLY A 363 -52.83 -12.39 -18.31
C GLY A 363 -51.52 -13.16 -18.47
N TYR A 364 -51.55 -14.47 -18.22
CA TYR A 364 -50.36 -15.32 -18.29
C TYR A 364 -49.91 -15.47 -19.75
N SER A 365 -49.13 -14.50 -20.21
CA SER A 365 -48.54 -14.43 -21.55
C SER A 365 -47.03 -14.45 -21.46
N ASN A 366 -46.39 -15.06 -22.46
CA ASN A 366 -44.93 -15.15 -22.60
C ASN A 366 -44.38 -13.82 -23.16
N SER A 367 -44.57 -12.74 -22.41
CA SER A 367 -44.12 -11.38 -22.73
C SER A 367 -43.37 -10.78 -21.54
N PHE A 368 -42.37 -9.95 -21.81
CA PHE A 368 -41.66 -9.23 -20.75
C PHE A 368 -42.59 -8.17 -20.16
N ALA A 369 -42.79 -8.21 -18.84
CA ALA A 369 -43.53 -7.19 -18.11
C ALA A 369 -42.71 -6.66 -16.93
N GLY A 370 -42.86 -5.36 -16.66
CA GLY A 370 -42.11 -4.64 -15.64
C GLY A 370 -42.98 -4.21 -14.47
N MET A 371 -42.45 -4.27 -13.25
CA MET A 371 -43.00 -3.66 -12.04
C MET A 371 -41.94 -2.77 -11.42
N PHE A 372 -42.33 -1.54 -11.04
CA PHE A 372 -41.50 -0.71 -10.17
C PHE A 372 -42.05 -0.72 -8.75
N ASN A 373 -41.17 -0.71 -7.76
CA ASN A 373 -41.51 -0.41 -6.38
C ASN A 373 -40.55 0.64 -5.83
N VAL A 374 -41.09 1.59 -5.07
CA VAL A 374 -40.32 2.61 -4.35
C VAL A 374 -40.74 2.55 -2.90
N GLY A 375 -39.78 2.51 -1.99
CA GLY A 375 -40.06 2.38 -0.57
C GLY A 375 -38.92 2.86 0.30
N VAL A 376 -39.20 2.92 1.60
CA VAL A 376 -38.21 3.20 2.63
C VAL A 376 -38.05 1.93 3.45
N ALA A 377 -36.82 1.42 3.53
CA ALA A 377 -36.47 0.28 4.36
C ALA A 377 -35.85 0.79 5.66
N VAL A 378 -36.39 0.34 6.79
CA VAL A 378 -35.87 0.63 8.13
C VAL A 378 -35.43 -0.68 8.78
N GLU A 379 -34.15 -0.78 9.12
CA GLU A 379 -33.56 -1.92 9.81
C GLU A 379 -33.12 -1.48 11.21
N ILE A 380 -33.74 -2.06 12.24
CA ILE A 380 -33.43 -1.77 13.65
C ILE A 380 -32.88 -3.05 14.30
N PRO A 381 -31.57 -3.11 14.60
CA PRO A 381 -30.99 -4.24 15.33
C PRO A 381 -31.46 -4.23 16.79
N VAL A 382 -32.35 -5.14 17.18
CA VAL A 382 -32.91 -5.19 18.56
C VAL A 382 -32.05 -6.04 19.48
N PHE A 383 -31.62 -7.23 19.05
CA PHE A 383 -30.84 -8.13 19.88
C PHE A 383 -29.88 -9.01 19.05
N HIS A 384 -28.59 -8.95 19.38
CA HIS A 384 -27.52 -9.74 18.76
C HIS A 384 -26.60 -10.37 19.83
N GLY A 385 -27.16 -10.89 20.92
CA GLY A 385 -26.37 -11.57 21.97
C GLY A 385 -25.31 -10.69 22.65
N CYS A 386 -25.58 -9.39 22.83
CA CYS A 386 -24.66 -8.40 23.39
C CYS A 386 -23.33 -8.18 22.62
N GLU A 387 -23.17 -8.76 21.43
CA GLU A 387 -21.94 -8.66 20.63
C GLU A 387 -21.57 -7.21 20.32
N ALA A 388 -22.55 -6.40 19.93
CA ALA A 388 -22.33 -5.00 19.55
C ALA A 388 -21.84 -4.15 20.74
N MET A 389 -22.33 -4.41 21.96
CA MET A 389 -21.84 -3.74 23.16
C MET A 389 -20.37 -4.10 23.43
N GLN A 390 -19.99 -5.37 23.25
CA GLN A 390 -18.60 -5.79 23.42
C GLN A 390 -17.68 -5.23 22.34
N LYS A 391 -18.14 -5.12 21.08
CA LYS A 391 -17.41 -4.43 20.00
C LYS A 391 -17.12 -2.97 20.35
N VAL A 392 -18.09 -2.25 20.93
CA VAL A 392 -17.88 -0.86 21.39
C VAL A 392 -16.89 -0.79 22.56
N ARG A 393 -17.02 -1.68 23.55
CA ARG A 393 -16.09 -1.73 24.70
C ARG A 393 -14.66 -2.05 24.26
N ARG A 394 -14.49 -3.01 23.35
CA ARG A 394 -13.21 -3.32 22.72
C ARG A 394 -12.61 -2.11 22.01
N ALA A 395 -13.39 -1.46 21.14
CA ALA A 395 -12.90 -0.29 20.40
C ALA A 395 -12.53 0.89 21.32
N LYS A 396 -13.25 1.07 22.44
CA LYS A 396 -12.88 2.05 23.48
C LYS A 396 -11.57 1.68 24.18
N ALA A 397 -11.37 0.41 24.53
CA ALA A 397 -10.12 -0.05 25.12
C ALA A 397 -8.93 0.13 24.15
N GLU A 398 -9.14 -0.12 22.85
CA GLU A 398 -8.14 0.16 21.80
C GLU A 398 -7.80 1.65 21.69
N SER A 399 -8.77 2.56 21.91
CA SER A 399 -8.54 4.01 21.95
C SER A 399 -7.71 4.44 23.16
N VAL A 400 -8.05 3.98 24.37
CA VAL A 400 -7.25 4.23 25.58
C VAL A 400 -5.82 3.68 25.43
N MET A 401 -5.67 2.50 24.82
CA MET A 401 -4.36 1.93 24.54
C MET A 401 -3.53 2.83 23.60
N ALA A 402 -4.16 3.42 22.57
CA ALA A 402 -3.50 4.34 21.66
C ALA A 402 -3.08 5.66 22.35
N ASP A 403 -3.90 6.17 23.27
CA ASP A 403 -3.53 7.33 24.11
C ASP A 403 -2.32 7.02 25.00
N CYS A 404 -2.31 5.85 25.65
CA CYS A 404 -1.15 5.41 26.43
C CYS A 404 0.11 5.24 25.56
N MET A 405 -0.02 4.73 24.33
CA MET A 405 1.11 4.64 23.38
C MET A 405 1.64 6.02 22.99
N LEU A 406 0.76 7.02 22.83
CA LEU A 406 1.16 8.41 22.58
C LEU A 406 1.94 8.99 23.76
N GLU A 407 1.46 8.80 24.99
CA GLU A 407 2.17 9.26 26.20
C GLU A 407 3.53 8.58 26.38
N ASP A 408 3.61 7.27 26.17
CA ASP A 408 4.86 6.51 26.22
C ASP A 408 5.85 6.98 25.14
N ALA A 409 5.37 7.21 23.91
CA ALA A 409 6.21 7.74 22.84
C ALA A 409 6.74 9.15 23.15
N LYS A 410 5.93 10.04 23.74
CA LYS A 410 6.40 11.37 24.19
C LYS A 410 7.53 11.26 25.21
N LYS A 411 7.38 10.37 26.20
CA LYS A 411 8.44 10.11 27.20
C LYS A 411 9.70 9.53 26.58
N LYS A 412 9.57 8.59 25.64
CA LYS A 412 10.71 8.01 24.91
C LYS A 412 11.42 9.04 24.04
N ILE A 413 10.69 9.94 23.40
CA ILE A 413 11.27 11.03 22.60
C ILE A 413 12.01 12.01 23.49
N ALA A 414 11.41 12.42 24.61
CA ALA A 414 12.08 13.29 25.58
C ALA A 414 13.39 12.66 26.08
N MET A 415 13.36 11.37 26.44
CA MET A 415 14.55 10.61 26.81
C MET A 415 15.59 10.54 25.69
N GLN A 416 15.16 10.29 24.45
CA GLN A 416 16.04 10.23 23.27
C GLN A 416 16.74 11.56 23.02
N VAL A 417 16.02 12.69 23.11
CA VAL A 417 16.59 14.03 22.94
C VAL A 417 17.63 14.29 24.02
N GLU A 418 17.31 13.99 25.29
CA GLU A 418 18.28 14.15 26.39
C GLU A 418 19.50 13.25 26.20
N GLN A 419 19.32 12.01 25.73
CA GLN A 419 20.43 11.13 25.41
C GLN A 419 21.32 11.71 24.30
N LEU A 420 20.73 12.21 23.21
CA LEU A 420 21.48 12.80 22.09
C LEU A 420 22.23 14.07 22.49
N ARG A 421 21.62 14.92 23.33
CA ARG A 421 22.30 16.09 23.92
C ARG A 421 23.54 15.67 24.71
N ARG A 422 23.41 14.63 25.55
CA ARG A 422 24.53 14.08 26.31
C ARG A 422 25.62 13.48 25.43
N GLN A 423 25.23 12.81 24.34
CA GLN A 423 26.17 12.23 23.38
C GLN A 423 26.90 13.29 22.57
N GLU A 424 26.25 14.40 22.22
CA GLU A 424 26.91 15.56 21.58
C GLU A 424 27.91 16.21 22.52
N ASP A 425 27.53 16.48 23.78
CA ASP A 425 28.43 17.03 24.80
C ASP A 425 29.65 16.10 25.01
N GLU A 426 29.42 14.79 25.12
CA GLU A 426 30.49 13.80 25.27
C GLU A 426 31.40 13.73 24.03
N ALA A 427 30.84 13.78 22.82
CA ALA A 427 31.62 13.76 21.58
C ALA A 427 32.49 15.02 21.43
N LEU A 428 31.99 16.18 21.88
CA LEU A 428 32.77 17.42 21.90
C LEU A 428 33.96 17.32 22.87
N GLU A 429 33.75 16.77 24.07
CA GLU A 429 34.84 16.51 25.02
C GLU A 429 35.84 15.50 24.45
N LYS A 430 35.38 14.41 23.83
CA LYS A 430 36.24 13.42 23.17
C LYS A 430 37.09 14.03 22.07
N LEU A 431 36.52 14.90 21.23
CA LEU A 431 37.27 15.58 20.17
C LEU A 431 38.39 16.44 20.73
N CYS A 432 38.12 17.19 21.81
CA CYS A 432 39.14 17.99 22.50
C CYS A 432 40.27 17.12 23.07
N MET A 433 39.93 15.97 23.68
CA MET A 433 40.93 15.03 24.19
C MET A 433 41.74 14.37 23.08
N ALA A 434 41.09 13.99 21.97
CA ALA A 434 41.73 13.40 20.80
C ALA A 434 42.68 14.38 20.10
N GLU A 435 42.32 15.67 20.01
CA GLU A 435 43.20 16.71 19.46
C GLU A 435 44.47 16.88 20.30
N ASN A 436 44.34 16.90 21.63
CA ASN A 436 45.50 16.94 22.53
C ASN A 436 46.36 15.65 22.44
N SER A 437 45.72 14.49 22.36
CA SER A 437 46.40 13.19 22.21
C SER A 437 47.19 13.12 20.90
N LEU A 438 46.59 13.58 19.80
CA LEU A 438 47.23 13.66 18.49
C LEU A 438 48.48 14.57 18.54
N GLY A 439 48.38 15.75 19.13
CA GLY A 439 49.52 16.67 19.28
C GLY A 439 50.68 16.03 20.07
N CYS A 440 50.38 15.31 21.16
CA CYS A 440 51.38 14.55 21.92
C CYS A 440 52.00 13.40 21.11
N ALA A 441 51.19 12.68 20.33
CA ALA A 441 51.65 11.56 19.51
C ALA A 441 52.53 12.02 18.34
N GLU A 442 52.21 13.16 17.72
CA GLU A 442 53.02 13.79 16.67
C GLU A 442 54.39 14.20 17.17
N GLU A 443 54.47 14.83 18.35
CA GLU A 443 55.75 15.22 18.94
C GLU A 443 56.58 14.01 19.37
N ASN A 444 55.93 12.97 19.92
CA ASN A 444 56.59 11.71 20.24
C ASN A 444 57.15 11.02 18.99
N LEU A 445 56.38 10.99 17.90
CA LEU A 445 56.83 10.44 16.62
C LEU A 445 58.01 11.24 16.06
N ARG A 446 57.97 12.57 16.13
CA ARG A 446 59.07 13.44 15.70
C ARG A 446 60.35 13.16 16.49
N ALA A 447 60.25 13.10 17.82
CA ALA A 447 61.39 12.82 18.70
C ALA A 447 61.96 11.40 18.48
N ALA A 448 61.09 10.39 18.34
CA ALA A 448 61.50 9.02 18.08
C ALA A 448 62.16 8.86 16.70
N THR A 449 61.67 9.56 15.67
CA THR A 449 62.24 9.54 14.32
C THR A 449 63.63 10.17 14.31
N ALA A 450 63.80 11.33 14.96
CA ALA A 450 65.12 11.96 15.11
C ALA A 450 66.08 11.08 15.91
N GLY A 451 65.61 10.50 17.02
CA GLY A 451 66.41 9.60 17.85
C GLY A 451 66.82 8.30 17.13
N TYR A 452 65.97 7.76 16.25
CA TYR A 452 66.29 6.60 15.43
C TYR A 452 67.33 6.92 14.36
N ALA A 453 67.21 8.08 13.69
CA ALA A 453 68.17 8.54 12.70
C ALA A 453 69.59 8.73 13.29
N GLU A 454 69.67 9.17 14.55
CA GLU A 454 70.92 9.31 15.30
C GLU A 454 71.37 7.99 15.97
N GLY A 455 70.64 6.89 15.80
CA GLY A 455 70.96 5.58 16.41
C GLY A 455 70.75 5.50 17.93
N MET A 456 70.11 6.49 18.53
CA MET A 456 69.86 6.62 19.99
C MET A 456 68.58 5.89 20.45
N VAL A 457 67.68 5.58 19.52
CA VAL A 457 66.38 4.93 19.80
C VAL A 457 66.28 3.65 18.97
N PRO A 458 65.86 2.50 19.56
CA PRO A 458 65.72 1.27 18.80
C PRO A 458 64.51 1.30 17.86
N ALA A 459 64.58 0.53 16.77
CA ALA A 459 63.51 0.41 15.76
C ALA A 459 62.13 0.10 16.38
N ASN A 460 62.09 -0.73 17.44
CA ASN A 460 60.84 -1.07 18.12
C ASN A 460 60.15 0.16 18.75
N THR A 461 60.91 1.10 19.33
CA THR A 461 60.36 2.32 19.91
C THR A 461 59.83 3.26 18.82
N LEU A 462 60.51 3.34 17.67
CA LEU A 462 59.99 4.09 16.52
C LEU A 462 58.68 3.48 16.00
N MET A 463 58.61 2.16 15.83
CA MET A 463 57.36 1.48 15.40
C MET A 463 56.22 1.68 16.40
N GLN A 464 56.51 1.68 17.71
CA GLN A 464 55.52 1.99 18.74
C GLN A 464 55.03 3.44 18.63
N ALA A 465 55.93 4.40 18.40
CA ALA A 465 55.56 5.80 18.20
C ALA A 465 54.71 6.00 16.92
N GLN A 466 55.08 5.35 15.80
CA GLN A 466 54.30 5.36 14.55
C GLN A 466 52.90 4.76 14.75
N THR A 467 52.81 3.64 15.48
CA THR A 467 51.52 3.00 15.79
C THR A 467 50.65 3.88 16.69
N ALA A 468 51.25 4.52 17.70
CA ALA A 468 50.53 5.44 18.60
C ALA A 468 50.03 6.69 17.85
N TRP A 469 50.84 7.24 16.94
CA TRP A 469 50.43 8.34 16.07
C TRP A 469 49.28 7.93 15.15
N MET A 470 49.37 6.78 14.49
CA MET A 470 48.31 6.23 13.64
C MET A 470 46.99 6.06 14.42
N GLN A 471 47.05 5.53 15.64
CA GLN A 471 45.89 5.35 16.50
C GLN A 471 45.30 6.70 16.92
N ALA A 472 46.11 7.63 17.43
CA ALA A 472 45.65 8.95 17.85
C ALA A 472 45.04 9.76 16.69
N HIS A 473 45.61 9.66 15.49
CA HIS A 473 45.07 10.33 14.31
C HIS A 473 43.74 9.70 13.84
N SER A 474 43.62 8.37 13.88
CA SER A 474 42.35 7.70 13.61
C SER A 474 41.28 8.09 14.63
N GLU A 475 41.62 8.17 15.92
CA GLU A 475 40.71 8.59 16.99
C GLU A 475 40.25 10.04 16.82
N TYR A 476 41.13 10.95 16.39
CA TYR A 476 40.78 12.32 16.06
C TYR A 476 39.77 12.41 14.90
N ILE A 477 40.01 11.65 13.82
CA ILE A 477 39.08 11.57 12.68
C ILE A 477 37.72 11.02 13.14
N ASP A 478 37.73 9.94 13.94
CA ASP A 478 36.51 9.31 14.44
C ASP A 478 35.72 10.24 15.35
N ALA A 479 36.38 10.94 16.27
CA ALA A 479 35.72 11.89 17.17
C ALA A 479 35.08 13.06 16.40
N GLY A 480 35.75 13.57 15.37
CA GLY A 480 35.21 14.66 14.54
C GLY A 480 33.96 14.24 13.76
N VAL A 481 33.98 13.03 13.18
CA VAL A 481 32.84 12.46 12.47
C VAL A 481 31.71 12.11 13.43
N GLU A 482 32.02 11.51 14.58
CA GLU A 482 31.06 11.20 15.63
C GLU A 482 30.30 12.46 16.09
N LEU A 483 31.01 13.58 16.29
CA LEU A 483 30.39 14.85 16.63
C LEU A 483 29.42 15.34 15.54
N GLN A 484 29.78 15.22 14.26
CA GLN A 484 28.89 15.58 13.14
C GLN A 484 27.64 14.70 13.11
N LEU A 485 27.80 13.39 13.30
CA LEU A 485 26.69 12.45 13.31
C LEU A 485 25.72 12.71 14.47
N HIS A 486 26.24 12.96 15.68
CA HIS A 486 25.40 13.30 16.83
C HIS A 486 24.71 14.65 16.67
N ALA A 487 25.38 15.66 16.11
CA ALA A 487 24.78 16.96 15.84
C ALA A 487 23.65 16.85 14.80
N VAL A 488 23.83 16.08 13.72
CA VAL A 488 22.77 15.79 12.75
C VAL A 488 21.61 15.02 13.39
N ALA A 489 21.92 13.99 14.19
CA ALA A 489 20.91 13.20 14.89
C ALA A 489 20.12 14.04 15.90
N LEU A 490 20.78 14.98 16.60
CA LEU A 490 20.13 15.90 17.52
C LEU A 490 19.26 16.92 16.77
N ALA A 491 19.75 17.52 15.68
CA ALA A 491 18.94 18.43 14.87
C ALA A 491 17.65 17.75 14.38
N LEU A 492 17.77 16.52 13.88
CA LEU A 492 16.64 15.68 13.48
C LEU A 492 15.70 15.40 14.67
N ALA A 493 16.28 15.11 15.84
CA ALA A 493 15.53 14.84 17.06
C ALA A 493 14.84 16.08 17.64
N GLU A 494 15.32 17.28 17.36
CA GLU A 494 14.63 18.53 17.72
C GLU A 494 13.64 18.97 16.64
N GLY A 495 13.62 18.26 15.50
CA GLY A 495 12.71 18.46 14.38
C GLY A 495 13.11 19.61 13.46
N ARG A 496 14.41 19.90 13.40
CA ARG A 496 15.04 20.90 12.52
C ARG A 496 15.56 20.27 11.22
#